data_AF-A0A327ZRS0-F1
#
_entry.id   AF-A0A327ZRS0-F1
#
_cell.length_a   1.000
_cell.length_b   1.000
_cell.length_c   1.000
_cell.angle_alpha   90.00
_cell.angle_beta   90.00
_cell.angle_gamma   90.00
#
_symmetry.space_group_name_H-M   'P 1'
#
loop_
_entity.id
_entity.type
_entity.pdbx_description
1 polymer ?
#
loop_
_entity_poly.entity_id
_entity_poly.type
_entity_poly.pdbx_seq_one_letter_code
_entity_poly.pdbx_strand_id
1 'polypeptide(L)' 'MPRGDWTIDAKEIQERLCISKDFFYEKIANDPRMKAIEISKSKRKSWWLTKEAEKICIAIMKEYGF' A
#
# COMPACT_ATOMS: atom_id res chain seq x y z
N MET A 1 21.87 3.86 -9.80
CA MET A 1 20.59 3.78 -10.55
C MET A 1 19.53 4.45 -9.71
N PRO A 2 18.80 5.47 -10.21
CA PRO A 2 17.60 5.90 -9.52
C PRO A 2 16.70 4.66 -9.50
N ARG A 3 16.37 4.15 -8.29
CA ARG A 3 15.46 3.02 -8.16
C ARG A 3 14.19 3.46 -8.87
N GLY A 4 13.79 2.74 -9.91
CA GLY A 4 12.50 2.97 -10.52
C GLY A 4 11.47 2.60 -9.48
N ASP A 5 11.05 3.55 -8.65
CA ASP A 5 9.95 3.45 -7.68
C ASP A 5 8.63 3.36 -8.45
N TRP A 6 8.53 2.42 -9.39
CA TRP A 6 7.31 2.16 -10.14
C TRP A 6 6.36 1.32 -9.29
N THR A 7 6.92 0.47 -8.42
CA THR A 7 6.16 -0.37 -7.50
C THR A 7 6.65 -0.27 -6.08
N ILE A 8 5.74 -0.32 -5.11
CA ILE A 8 6.03 -0.40 -3.68
C ILE A 8 5.53 -1.72 -3.10
N ASP A 9 6.17 -2.17 -2.03
CA ASP A 9 5.70 -3.30 -1.22
C ASP A 9 5.03 -2.82 0.08
N ALA A 10 4.41 -3.78 0.78
CA ALA A 10 3.66 -3.51 2.01
C ALA A 10 4.54 -2.88 3.10
N LYS A 11 5.83 -3.22 3.14
CA LYS A 11 6.78 -2.73 4.14
C LYS A 11 7.13 -1.27 3.86
N GLU A 12 7.40 -0.93 2.60
CA GLU A 12 7.63 0.46 2.20
C GLU A 12 6.41 1.35 2.47
N ILE A 13 5.19 0.86 2.24
CA ILE A 13 3.97 1.61 2.59
C ILE A 13 3.91 1.88 4.09
N GLN A 14 4.15 0.86 4.92
CA GLN A 14 4.13 0.99 6.38
C GLN A 14 5.17 2.00 6.88
N GLU A 15 6.39 1.95 6.33
CA GLU A 15 7.47 2.87 6.69
C GLU A 15 7.19 4.30 6.22
N ARG A 16 6.70 4.50 4.99
CA ARG A 16 6.42 5.84 4.44
C ARG A 16 5.24 6.54 5.12
N LEU A 17 4.21 5.79 5.49
CA LEU A 17 3.00 6.34 6.10
C LEU A 17 3.00 6.26 7.63
N CYS A 18 4.08 5.72 8.23
CA CYS A 18 4.21 5.50 9.67
C CYS A 18 3.00 4.77 10.29
N ILE A 19 2.41 3.83 9.55
CA ILE A 19 1.24 3.05 10.00
C ILE A 19 1.69 1.70 10.58
N SER A 20 0.89 1.19 11.52
CA SER A 20 1.13 -0.14 12.08
C SER A 20 0.89 -1.22 11.03
N LYS A 21 1.60 -2.34 11.18
CA LYS A 21 1.41 -3.53 10.35
C LYS A 21 -0.05 -4.02 10.38
N ASP A 22 -0.66 -4.02 11.57
CA ASP A 22 -2.03 -4.48 11.76
C ASP A 22 -3.02 -3.59 11.00
N PHE A 23 -2.89 -2.26 11.12
CA PHE A 23 -3.73 -1.33 10.37
C PHE A 23 -3.58 -1.51 8.87
N PHE A 24 -2.35 -1.69 8.38
CA PHE A 24 -2.11 -1.93 6.95
C PHE A 24 -2.84 -3.18 6.47
N TYR A 25 -2.72 -4.33 7.15
CA TYR A 25 -3.35 -5.56 6.67
C TYR A 25 -4.87 -5.57 6.86
N GLU A 26 -5.38 -5.00 7.95
CA GLU A 26 -6.81 -4.96 8.23
C GLU A 26 -7.56 -3.98 7.34
N LYS A 27 -7.00 -2.77 7.15
CA LYS A 27 -7.70 -1.65 6.52
C LYS A 27 -7.23 -1.39 5.10
N ILE A 28 -5.93 -1.39 4.83
CA ILE A 28 -5.39 -1.02 3.52
C ILE A 28 -5.33 -2.21 2.57
N ALA A 29 -4.67 -3.31 2.96
CA ALA A 29 -4.49 -4.49 2.10
C ALA A 29 -5.81 -5.20 1.79
N ASN A 30 -6.79 -5.10 2.68
CA ASN A 30 -8.12 -5.67 2.47
C ASN A 30 -9.04 -4.76 1.65
N ASP A 31 -8.71 -3.48 1.50
CA ASP A 31 -9.54 -2.52 0.78
C ASP A 31 -9.69 -2.91 -0.70
N PRO A 32 -10.91 -2.84 -1.26
CA PRO A 32 -11.15 -3.14 -2.67
C PRO A 32 -10.30 -2.31 -3.63
N ARG A 33 -10.04 -1.03 -3.31
CA ARG A 33 -9.23 -0.13 -4.15
C ARG A 33 -7.78 -0.61 -4.20
N MET A 34 -7.24 -1.02 -3.06
CA MET A 34 -5.86 -1.52 -2.97
C MET A 34 -5.70 -2.89 -3.66
N LYS A 35 -6.72 -3.73 -3.62
CA LYS A 35 -6.73 -5.01 -4.36
C LYS A 35 -6.82 -4.80 -5.88
N ALA A 36 -7.51 -3.76 -6.33
CA ALA A 36 -7.67 -3.48 -7.77
C ALA A 36 -6.34 -3.13 -8.47
N ILE A 37 -5.41 -2.51 -7.74
CA ILE A 37 -4.10 -2.09 -8.26
C ILE A 37 -2.95 -3.06 -7.89
N GLU A 38 -3.30 -4.24 -7.35
CA GLU A 38 -2.31 -5.25 -6.95
C GLU A 38 -1.73 -5.95 -8.19
N ILE A 39 -0.41 -5.83 -8.39
CA ILE A 39 0.27 -6.34 -9.59
C ILE A 39 0.60 -7.83 -9.46
N SER A 40 1.00 -8.29 -8.28
CA SER A 40 1.41 -9.68 -8.08
C SER A 40 1.30 -10.07 -6.62
N LYS A 41 0.60 -11.18 -6.35
CA LYS A 41 0.67 -11.95 -5.10
C LYS A 41 1.63 -13.11 -5.30
N SER A 42 2.92 -12.89 -5.08
CA SER A 42 3.79 -14.03 -4.80
C SER A 42 3.41 -14.59 -3.42
N LYS A 43 3.72 -15.87 -3.13
CA LYS A 43 3.44 -16.51 -1.82
C LYS A 43 3.92 -15.72 -0.59
N ARG A 44 4.74 -14.67 -0.75
CA ARG A 44 5.31 -13.86 0.33
C ARG A 44 5.18 -12.35 0.19
N LYS A 45 4.88 -11.82 -1.01
CA LYS A 45 4.88 -10.38 -1.27
C LYS A 45 3.83 -9.96 -2.29
N SER A 46 3.14 -8.89 -1.95
CA SER A 46 2.28 -8.10 -2.83
C SER A 46 3.00 -6.84 -3.27
N TRP A 47 2.77 -6.44 -4.52
CA TRP A 47 3.36 -5.24 -5.13
C TRP A 47 2.26 -4.37 -5.73
N TRP A 48 2.42 -3.06 -5.63
CA TRP A 48 1.46 -2.08 -6.11
C TRP A 48 2.15 -0.92 -6.81
N LEU A 49 1.48 -0.27 -7.76
CA LEU A 49 2.02 0.94 -8.39
C LEU A 49 2.15 2.06 -7.37
N THR A 50 3.35 2.62 -7.21
CA THR A 50 3.69 3.60 -6.15
C THR A 50 2.71 4.77 -6.07
N LYS A 51 2.46 5.44 -7.20
CA LYS A 51 1.63 6.64 -7.27
C LYS A 51 0.14 6.36 -6.98
N GLU A 52 -0.35 5.20 -7.38
CA GLU A 52 -1.75 4.83 -7.17
C GLU A 52 -1.96 4.33 -5.74
N ALA A 53 -1.05 3.49 -5.26
CA ALA A 53 -1.04 2.99 -3.90
C ALA A 53 -0.99 4.13 -2.89
N GLU A 54 -0.15 5.14 -3.10
CA GLU A 54 -0.06 6.32 -2.24
C GLU A 54 -1.37 7.10 -2.18
N LYS A 55 -2.01 7.35 -3.33
CA LYS A 55 -3.32 8.02 -3.39
C LYS A 55 -4.40 7.26 -2.65
N ILE A 56 -4.46 5.94 -2.84
CA ILE A 56 -5.45 5.08 -2.17
C ILE A 56 -5.19 5.05 -0.67
N CYS A 57 -3.93 4.89 -0.24
CA CYS A 57 -3.59 4.88 1.18
C CYS A 57 -3.95 6.20 1.86
N ILE A 58 -3.65 7.35 1.24
CA ILE A 58 -4.03 8.67 1.78
C ILE A 58 -5.56 8.81 1.86
N ALA A 59 -6.30 8.34 0.86
CA ALA A 59 -7.76 8.36 0.89
C ALA A 59 -8.32 7.52 2.05
N ILE A 60 -7.81 6.29 2.22
CA ILE A 60 -8.18 5.41 3.33
C ILE A 60 -7.83 6.06 4.67
N MET A 61 -6.61 6.59 4.83
CA MET A 61 -6.18 7.24 6.07
C MET A 61 -7.09 8.41 6.46
N LYS A 62 -7.47 9.26 5.50
CA LYS A 62 -8.44 10.34 5.71
C LYS A 62 -9.81 9.84 6.13
N GLU A 63 -10.29 8.74 5.56
CA GLU A 63 -11.55 8.10 5.95
C GLU A 63 -11.52 7.59 7.40
N TYR A 64 -10.35 7.16 7.89
CA TYR A 64 -10.14 6.68 9.27
C TYR A 64 -9.70 7.78 10.26
N GLY A 65 -9.59 9.04 9.83
CA GLY A 65 -9.30 10.18 10.70
C GLY A 65 -7.81 10.39 11.05
N PHE A 66 -6.90 9.87 10.22
CA PHE A 66 -5.46 10.16 10.29
C PHE A 66 -5.07 11.38 9.46
#